data_AF-A0A2E7INE1-F1
#
_entry.id   AF-A0A2E7INE1-F1
#
_cell.length_a   1.000
_cell.length_b   1.000
_cell.length_c   1.000
_cell.angle_alpha   90.00
_cell.angle_beta   90.00
_cell.angle_gamma   90.00
#
_symmetry.space_group_name_H-M   'P 1'
#
loop_
_entity.id
_entity.type
_entity.pdbx_description
1 polymer ?
#
loop_
_entity_poly.entity_id
_entity_poly.type
_entity_poly.pdbx_seq_one_letter_code
_entity_poly.pdbx_strand_id
1 'polypeptide(L)'
;MLELVCYQGFNRDSVPDLVGKRVYLRYLETAPQAEVLLLRNTQLWRAELFVLRNNDDSYSLIALSGDEGTHAERIKVQGPYPSRPQAVAARSAVAVQLQDFGFTIDELSTARWRLQAQRKIREVRELRIQNAPDCSFDPQDVY
;
A
#
# COMPACT_ATOMS: atom_id res chain seq x y z
N MET A 1 49.01 -11.02 21.06
CA MET A 1 49.03 -10.65 22.49
C MET A 1 49.10 -9.14 22.56
N LEU A 2 47.98 -8.48 22.87
CA LEU A 2 47.87 -7.18 23.54
C LEU A 2 46.38 -6.94 23.82
N GLU A 3 46.13 -6.57 25.06
CA GLU A 3 44.86 -6.60 25.78
C GLU A 3 44.13 -5.24 25.82
N LEU A 4 42.85 -5.32 26.26
CA LEU A 4 42.07 -4.34 27.04
C LEU A 4 41.57 -3.09 26.27
N VAL A 5 40.37 -2.55 26.50
CA VAL A 5 39.82 -2.06 27.77
C VAL A 5 38.28 -1.88 27.66
N CYS A 6 37.53 -2.29 28.70
CA CYS A 6 36.16 -1.83 28.98
C CYS A 6 36.18 -0.41 29.60
N TYR A 7 35.29 0.49 29.18
CA TYR A 7 34.97 1.69 29.96
C TYR A 7 33.45 1.87 30.12
N GLN A 8 33.07 2.09 31.38
CA GLN A 8 31.73 2.33 31.88
C GLN A 8 31.30 3.80 31.74
N GLY A 9 29.99 4.02 31.62
CA GLY A 9 29.27 5.03 32.41
C GLY A 9 29.12 6.45 31.85
N PHE A 10 27.88 6.88 31.61
CA PHE A 10 27.45 8.24 31.95
C PHE A 10 25.95 8.27 32.28
N ASN A 11 25.63 8.91 33.40
CA ASN A 11 24.32 9.02 34.03
C ASN A 11 23.89 10.50 34.06
N ARG A 12 22.59 10.74 34.26
CA ARG A 12 21.87 11.98 34.63
C ARG A 12 21.16 12.78 33.53
N ASP A 13 19.83 12.77 33.69
CA ASP A 13 18.99 13.96 33.92
C ASP A 13 19.16 15.14 32.96
N SER A 14 18.32 15.16 31.93
CA SER A 14 17.90 16.38 31.23
C SER A 14 16.54 16.13 30.57
N VAL A 15 15.46 16.43 31.30
CA VAL A 15 14.09 16.53 30.78
C VAL A 15 13.99 17.84 29.98
N PRO A 16 13.31 17.84 28.82
CA PRO A 16 12.01 18.50 28.84
C PRO A 16 10.91 17.65 28.21
N ASP A 17 9.79 17.71 28.91
CA ASP A 17 8.47 17.23 28.55
C ASP A 17 8.02 17.92 27.25
N LEU A 18 7.97 17.18 26.15
CA LEU A 18 7.33 17.61 24.91
C LEU A 18 6.11 16.75 24.65
N VAL A 19 5.06 17.16 25.35
CA VAL A 19 3.66 16.88 25.06
C VAL A 19 3.37 17.08 23.57
N GLY A 20 2.75 16.07 22.95
CA GLY A 20 1.75 16.34 21.92
C GLY A 20 2.23 16.48 20.47
N LYS A 21 2.84 15.44 19.91
CA LYS A 21 2.49 14.83 18.60
C LYS A 21 3.60 13.87 18.18
N ARG A 22 3.55 12.65 18.72
CA ARG A 22 4.17 11.53 18.03
C ARG A 22 3.37 11.32 16.75
N VAL A 23 3.87 11.84 15.63
CA VAL A 23 3.46 11.42 14.30
C VAL A 23 3.82 9.94 14.24
N TYR A 24 2.85 9.09 14.55
CA TYR A 24 2.95 7.66 14.31
C TYR A 24 3.03 7.50 12.81
N LEU A 25 4.26 7.46 12.29
CA LEU A 25 4.57 6.82 11.05
C LEU A 25 4.22 5.34 11.25
N ARG A 26 2.93 5.00 11.12
CA ARG A 26 2.38 3.63 10.97
C ARG A 26 2.83 3.02 9.64
N TYR A 27 4.10 3.18 9.31
CA TYR A 27 4.76 2.35 8.35
C TYR A 27 5.10 1.09 9.15
N LEU A 28 4.78 -0.09 8.60
CA LEU A 28 5.33 -1.38 9.05
C LEU A 28 4.62 -2.11 10.20
N GLU A 29 3.29 -2.18 10.19
CA GLU A 29 2.63 -3.37 10.76
C GLU A 29 2.17 -4.30 9.63
N THR A 30 3.14 -5.11 9.20
CA THR A 30 2.94 -6.54 8.97
C THR A 30 2.04 -6.95 7.79
N ALA A 31 2.53 -6.73 6.57
CA ALA A 31 2.27 -7.64 5.45
C ALA A 31 3.61 -7.99 4.80
N PRO A 32 3.89 -9.28 4.51
CA PRO A 32 5.14 -9.64 3.84
C PRO A 32 5.22 -8.85 2.55
N GLN A 33 6.39 -8.25 2.31
CA GLN A 33 6.68 -7.29 1.24
C GLN A 33 6.62 -7.90 -0.18
N ALA A 34 5.97 -9.06 -0.34
CA ALA A 34 5.74 -9.86 -1.54
C ALA A 34 4.39 -9.53 -2.25
N GLU A 35 3.70 -8.46 -1.87
CA GLU A 35 2.29 -8.23 -2.26
C GLU A 35 2.09 -7.43 -3.56
N VAL A 36 3.18 -7.09 -4.25
CA VAL A 36 3.14 -6.43 -5.55
C VAL A 36 3.35 -7.46 -6.66
N LEU A 37 2.47 -7.48 -7.65
CA LEU A 37 2.69 -8.24 -8.88
C LEU A 37 3.21 -7.27 -9.94
N LEU A 38 4.39 -7.58 -10.47
CA LEU A 38 5.06 -6.75 -11.47
C LEU A 38 4.92 -7.41 -12.82
N LEU A 39 4.65 -6.60 -13.83
CA LEU A 39 4.63 -7.04 -15.21
C LEU A 39 5.36 -6.06 -16.11
N ARG A 40 5.97 -6.57 -17.18
CA ARG A 40 6.63 -5.78 -18.23
C ARG A 40 6.28 -6.29 -19.62
N ASN A 41 6.22 -5.40 -20.59
CA ASN A 41 6.11 -5.78 -22.00
C ASN A 41 7.42 -5.52 -22.76
N THR A 42 7.43 -5.89 -24.05
CA THR A 42 8.60 -5.70 -24.95
C THR A 42 8.91 -4.25 -25.27
N GLN A 43 7.99 -3.32 -25.00
CA GLN A 43 8.16 -1.88 -25.19
C GLN A 43 8.72 -1.18 -23.94
N LEU A 44 9.24 -1.94 -22.97
CA LEU A 44 9.70 -1.45 -21.67
C LEU A 44 8.60 -0.78 -20.82
N TRP A 45 7.33 -0.98 -21.19
CA TRP A 45 6.21 -0.56 -20.36
C TRP A 45 6.12 -1.45 -19.13
N ARG A 46 5.97 -0.82 -17.97
CA ARG A 46 5.90 -1.49 -16.68
C ARG A 46 4.51 -1.35 -16.10
N ALA A 47 4.02 -2.41 -15.47
CA ALA A 47 2.83 -2.42 -14.65
C ALA A 47 3.14 -2.96 -13.25
N GLU A 48 2.64 -2.30 -12.22
CA GLU A 48 2.76 -2.71 -10.82
C GLU A 48 1.37 -2.79 -10.19
N LEU A 49 1.00 -3.98 -9.70
CA LEU A 49 -0.31 -4.23 -9.11
C LEU A 49 -0.18 -4.46 -7.61
N PHE A 50 -0.76 -3.55 -6.82
CA PHE A 50 -0.71 -3.56 -5.36
C PHE A 50 -2.07 -3.90 -4.77
N VAL A 51 -2.11 -4.86 -3.85
CA VAL A 51 -3.28 -5.06 -2.98
C VAL A 51 -2.98 -4.37 -1.66
N LEU A 52 -3.81 -3.40 -1.27
CA LEU A 52 -3.61 -2.59 -0.06
C LEU A 52 -4.89 -2.61 0.79
N ARG A 53 -4.74 -2.79 2.10
CA ARG A 53 -5.86 -2.71 3.05
C ARG A 53 -6.42 -1.28 3.10
N ASN A 54 -7.72 -1.11 3.29
CA ASN A 54 -8.35 0.19 3.54
C ASN A 54 -8.34 0.52 5.05
N ASN A 55 -9.10 1.54 5.46
CA ASN A 55 -9.30 1.86 6.87
C ASN A 55 -10.33 0.93 7.53
N ASP A 56 -11.30 0.48 6.74
CA ASP A 56 -12.16 -0.66 7.01
C ASP A 56 -11.41 -1.97 6.70
N ASP A 57 -11.87 -3.11 7.23
CA ASP A 57 -11.29 -4.44 6.98
C ASP A 57 -11.34 -4.91 5.51
N SER A 58 -11.70 -4.01 4.59
CA SER A 58 -11.69 -4.22 3.16
C SER A 58 -10.32 -3.90 2.54
N TYR A 59 -10.17 -4.25 1.26
CA TYR A 59 -8.95 -4.12 0.49
C TYR A 59 -9.22 -3.41 -0.84
N SER A 60 -8.23 -2.72 -1.38
CA SER A 60 -8.29 -2.12 -2.71
C SER A 60 -7.11 -2.58 -3.55
N LEU A 61 -7.35 -2.79 -4.83
CA LEU A 61 -6.32 -3.05 -5.83
C LEU A 61 -5.93 -1.73 -6.48
N ILE A 62 -4.63 -1.41 -6.48
CA ILE A 62 -4.06 -0.27 -7.19
C ILE A 62 -3.15 -0.78 -8.30
N ALA A 63 -3.50 -0.44 -9.53
CA ALA A 63 -2.69 -0.70 -10.71
C ALA A 63 -1.99 0.58 -11.15
N LEU A 64 -0.66 0.54 -11.21
CA LEU A 64 0.18 1.61 -11.70
C LEU A 64 0.85 1.14 -12.99
N SER A 65 0.89 1.97 -14.03
CA SER A 65 1.60 1.61 -15.27
C SER A 65 2.21 2.83 -15.95
N GLY A 66 3.33 2.64 -16.65
CA GLY A 66 4.06 3.71 -17.33
C GLY A 66 5.35 3.18 -17.94
N ASP A 67 6.06 4.06 -18.63
CA ASP A 67 7.46 3.85 -18.94
C ASP A 67 8.29 3.73 -17.65
N GLU A 68 9.53 3.22 -17.75
CA GLU A 68 10.46 2.95 -16.63
C GLU A 68 10.84 4.17 -15.76
N GLY A 69 10.27 5.34 -16.03
CA GLY A 69 10.54 6.58 -15.33
C GLY A 69 10.18 6.59 -13.83
N THR A 70 10.49 7.72 -13.21
CA THR A 70 10.31 7.95 -11.76
C THR A 70 8.84 7.90 -11.34
N HIS A 71 7.91 8.17 -12.26
CA HIS A 71 6.48 8.24 -12.01
C HIS A 71 5.66 7.31 -12.91
N ALA A 72 4.63 6.69 -12.34
CA ALA A 72 3.65 5.96 -13.14
C ALA A 72 2.83 6.97 -13.93
N GLU A 73 2.63 6.69 -15.21
CA GLU A 73 1.82 7.55 -16.08
C GLU A 73 0.33 7.34 -15.89
N ARG A 74 -0.07 6.12 -15.49
CA ARG A 74 -1.45 5.72 -15.32
C ARG A 74 -1.64 5.07 -13.97
N ILE A 75 -2.75 5.43 -13.33
CA ILE A 75 -3.14 4.94 -12.01
C ILE A 75 -4.61 4.53 -12.08
N LYS A 76 -4.91 3.28 -11.71
CA LYS A 76 -6.27 2.78 -11.60
C LYS A 76 -6.49 2.12 -10.24
N VAL A 77 -7.67 2.31 -9.68
CA VAL A 77 -8.08 1.73 -8.40
C VAL A 77 -9.30 0.86 -8.62
N GLN A 78 -9.36 -0.31 -7.99
CA GLN A 78 -10.53 -1.17 -7.94
C GLN A 78 -10.80 -1.63 -6.50
N GLY A 79 -12.08 -1.81 -6.16
CA GLY A 79 -12.54 -2.14 -4.81
C GLY A 79 -13.56 -1.11 -4.29
N PRO A 80 -13.97 -1.20 -3.02
CA PRO A 80 -13.41 -2.07 -1.99
C PRO A 80 -13.80 -3.55 -2.15
N TYR A 81 -12.84 -4.44 -1.88
CA TYR A 81 -13.05 -5.88 -1.76
C TYR A 81 -13.22 -6.25 -0.28
N PRO A 82 -14.32 -6.94 0.10
CA PRO A 82 -14.57 -7.39 1.46
C PRO A 82 -13.45 -8.20 2.11
N SER A 83 -12.60 -8.88 1.32
CA SER A 83 -11.54 -9.73 1.85
C SER A 83 -10.29 -9.71 0.98
N ARG A 84 -9.14 -10.01 1.60
CA ARG A 84 -7.85 -10.11 0.91
C ARG A 84 -7.86 -11.13 -0.24
N PRO A 85 -8.41 -12.36 -0.09
CA PRO A 85 -8.46 -13.31 -1.20
C PRO A 85 -9.21 -12.78 -2.43
N GLN A 86 -10.29 -12.02 -2.24
CA GLN A 86 -11.02 -11.40 -3.35
C GLN A 86 -10.18 -10.34 -4.07
N ALA A 87 -9.46 -9.50 -3.33
CA ALA A 87 -8.55 -8.52 -3.92
C ALA A 87 -7.39 -9.19 -4.68
N VAL A 88 -6.86 -10.29 -4.15
CA VAL A 88 -5.82 -11.10 -4.83
C VAL A 88 -6.37 -11.75 -6.10
N ALA A 89 -7.59 -12.29 -6.07
CA ALA A 89 -8.23 -12.85 -7.25
C ALA A 89 -8.44 -11.78 -8.34
N ALA A 90 -8.89 -10.58 -7.96
CA ALA A 90 -8.99 -9.45 -8.88
C ALA A 90 -7.62 -9.05 -9.46
N ARG A 91 -6.58 -9.01 -8.63
CA ARG A 91 -5.20 -8.77 -9.10
C ARG A 91 -4.77 -9.80 -10.14
N SER A 92 -5.01 -11.08 -9.89
CA SER A 92 -4.68 -12.16 -10.83
C SER A 92 -5.46 -12.04 -12.13
N ALA A 93 -6.75 -11.70 -12.07
CA ALA A 93 -7.56 -11.48 -13.28
C ALA A 93 -7.04 -10.31 -14.13
N VAL A 94 -6.64 -9.20 -13.49
CA VAL A 94 -6.00 -8.07 -14.19
C VAL A 94 -4.65 -8.48 -14.78
N ALA A 95 -3.87 -9.29 -14.07
CA ALA A 95 -2.59 -9.79 -14.58
C ALA A 95 -2.75 -10.67 -15.83
N VAL A 96 -3.73 -11.57 -15.83
CA VAL A 96 -4.05 -12.40 -17.02
C VAL A 96 -4.45 -11.50 -18.20
N GLN A 97 -5.31 -10.51 -17.98
CA GLN A 97 -5.66 -9.56 -19.04
C GLN A 97 -4.45 -8.82 -19.58
N LEU A 98 -3.52 -8.39 -18.71
CA LEU A 98 -2.28 -7.75 -19.14
C LEU A 98 -1.39 -8.72 -19.93
N GLN A 99 -1.36 -10.00 -19.58
CA GLN A 99 -0.64 -11.01 -20.35
C GLN A 99 -1.19 -11.15 -21.77
N ASP A 100 -2.52 -11.07 -21.95
CA ASP A 100 -3.15 -11.03 -23.28
C ASP A 100 -2.73 -9.81 -24.11
N PHE A 101 -2.32 -8.72 -23.45
CA PHE A 101 -1.74 -7.51 -24.07
C PHE A 101 -0.20 -7.56 -24.22
N GLY A 102 0.42 -8.73 -24.05
CA GLY A 102 1.86 -8.92 -24.25
C GLY A 102 2.72 -8.53 -23.05
N PHE A 103 2.14 -8.40 -21.86
CA PHE A 103 2.91 -8.29 -20.63
C PHE A 103 3.36 -9.66 -20.12
N THR A 104 4.49 -9.68 -19.44
CA THR A 104 5.08 -10.86 -18.81
C THR A 104 5.31 -10.57 -17.34
N ILE A 105 5.15 -11.57 -16.48
CA ILE A 105 5.39 -11.41 -15.04
C ILE A 105 6.90 -11.25 -14.80
N ASP A 106 7.25 -10.24 -14.01
CA ASP A 106 8.63 -9.92 -13.67
C ASP A 106 8.87 -10.23 -12.18
N GLU A 107 9.48 -11.39 -11.92
CA GLU A 107 9.73 -11.87 -10.56
C GLU A 107 11.00 -11.31 -9.91
N LEU A 108 11.93 -10.82 -10.74
CA LEU A 108 13.27 -10.41 -10.29
C LEU A 108 13.32 -8.91 -9.94
N SER A 109 12.39 -8.12 -10.45
CA SER A 109 12.36 -6.69 -10.22
C SER A 109 11.76 -6.31 -8.87
N THR A 110 12.17 -5.15 -8.37
CA THR A 110 11.58 -4.51 -7.18
C THR A 110 10.55 -3.47 -7.60
N ALA A 111 9.53 -3.24 -6.76
CA ALA A 111 8.53 -2.20 -7.02
C ALA A 111 9.12 -0.79 -6.89
N ARG A 112 8.93 0.03 -7.94
CA ARG A 112 9.39 1.41 -8.01
C ARG A 112 8.35 2.40 -7.50
N TRP A 113 7.07 2.13 -7.73
CA TRP A 113 6.01 3.12 -7.50
C TRP A 113 5.20 2.86 -6.22
N ARG A 114 5.80 2.14 -5.26
CA ARG A 114 5.19 1.88 -3.94
C ARG A 114 4.72 3.16 -3.24
N LEU A 115 5.51 4.24 -3.28
CA LEU A 115 5.12 5.51 -2.67
C LEU A 115 3.90 6.14 -3.34
N GLN A 116 3.76 6.02 -4.67
CA GLN A 116 2.58 6.50 -5.38
C GLN A 116 1.35 5.66 -5.03
N ALA A 117 1.49 4.34 -4.93
CA ALA A 117 0.41 3.47 -4.49
C ALA A 117 -0.08 3.84 -3.07
N GLN A 118 0.86 4.11 -2.15
CA GLN A 118 0.55 4.52 -0.78
C GLN A 118 -0.14 5.89 -0.71
N ARG A 119 0.27 6.84 -1.54
CA ARG A 119 -0.44 8.13 -1.65
C ARG A 119 -1.86 7.91 -2.18
N LYS A 120 -2.02 7.07 -3.20
CA LYS A 120 -3.33 6.85 -3.80
C LYS A 120 -4.31 6.13 -2.86
N ILE A 121 -3.85 5.13 -2.11
CA ILE A 121 -4.73 4.47 -1.13
C ILE A 121 -5.14 5.43 -0.01
N ARG A 122 -4.26 6.38 0.36
CA ARG A 122 -4.57 7.41 1.34
C ARG A 122 -5.69 8.33 0.85
N GLU A 123 -5.61 8.81 -0.39
CA GLU A 123 -6.68 9.60 -1.01
C GLU A 123 -8.02 8.85 -1.02
N VAL A 124 -8.00 7.57 -1.39
CA VAL A 124 -9.21 6.72 -1.39
C VAL A 124 -9.80 6.60 0.01
N ARG A 125 -8.97 6.41 1.03
CA ARG A 125 -9.39 6.35 2.43
C ARG A 125 -9.99 7.67 2.91
N GLU A 126 -9.36 8.80 2.57
CA GLU A 126 -9.85 10.13 2.92
C GLU A 126 -11.20 10.43 2.27
N LEU A 127 -11.36 10.10 0.98
CA LEU A 127 -12.64 10.24 0.27
C LEU A 127 -13.76 9.40 0.89
N ARG A 128 -13.44 8.20 1.37
CA ARG A 128 -14.43 7.32 2.03
C ARG A 128 -14.83 7.80 3.41
N ILE A 129 -13.92 8.45 4.15
CA ILE A 129 -14.28 9.10 5.42
C ILE A 129 -15.23 10.27 5.16
N GLN A 130 -14.96 11.08 4.13
CA GLN A 130 -15.80 12.22 3.77
C GLN A 130 -17.20 11.79 3.29
N ASN A 131 -17.28 10.69 2.56
CA ASN A 131 -18.52 10.16 2.00
C ASN A 131 -19.11 9.00 2.83
N ALA A 132 -18.83 8.94 4.13
CA ALA A 132 -19.39 7.91 5.00
C ALA A 132 -20.93 8.05 5.00
N PRO A 133 -21.68 7.03 4.53
CA PRO A 133 -23.13 7.10 4.53
C PRO A 133 -23.65 7.13 5.97
N ASP A 134 -24.72 7.88 6.19
CA ASP A 134 -25.50 7.76 7.41
C ASP A 134 -26.23 6.42 7.36
N CYS A 135 -25.75 5.46 8.15
CA CYS A 135 -26.34 4.13 8.27
C CYS A 135 -27.35 4.04 9.41
N SER A 136 -27.88 5.18 9.88
CA SER A 136 -28.99 5.15 10.82
C SER A 136 -30.19 4.49 10.15
N PHE A 137 -30.63 3.39 10.76
CA PHE A 137 -31.86 2.72 10.38
C PHE A 137 -33.03 3.54 10.94
N ASP A 138 -33.84 4.15 10.08
CA ASP A 138 -35.10 4.76 10.51
C ASP A 138 -36.14 3.66 10.64
N PRO A 139 -36.64 3.36 11.85
CA PRO A 139 -37.66 2.33 12.02
C PRO A 139 -38.94 2.62 11.22
N GLN A 140 -39.24 3.88 10.88
CA GLN A 140 -40.38 4.26 10.04
C GLN A 140 -40.26 3.76 8.58
N ASP A 141 -39.07 3.35 8.13
CA ASP A 141 -38.89 2.78 6.79
C ASP A 141 -39.46 1.35 6.66
N VAL A 142 -39.85 0.72 7.77
CA VAL A 142 -40.25 -0.70 7.80
C VAL A 142 -41.70 -0.94 8.28
N TYR A 143 -42.32 -0.02 9.02
CA TYR A 143 -43.69 -0.17 9.52
C TYR A 143 -44.62 0.98 9.13
#